data_AF-A0A524NX74-F1
#
_entry.id   AF-A0A524NX74-F1
#
_cell.length_a   1.000
_cell.length_b   1.000
_cell.length_c   1.000
_cell.angle_alpha   90.00
_cell.angle_beta   90.00
_cell.angle_gamma   90.00
#
_symmetry.space_group_name_H-M   'P 1'
#
loop_
_entity.id
_entity.type
_entity.pdbx_description
1 polymer ?
#
loop_
_entity_poly.entity_id
_entity_poly.type
_entity_poly.pdbx_seq_one_letter_code
_entity_poly.pdbx_strand_id
1 'polypeptide(L)'
;RPIVITGFFRTGTTFLHNVPAADPDNRVAQAWELSYPLGRLGDPLGDVAWRRAQAKFTFGFNQAAIPDQGVAHLVTADSYEEDFFLLENDMAVLTFWIAFATYSYARAMLDWDMIEPYEFHKLQLKMLNAQRSAKRWVLKCPWHIWNMDALMAVYPDAQIIHTHRDIAKALASHCSLSARMASKLRRSLDVKELGAFWLDYTRIGLERCMESRKNIPESQIYDVRLRDLMASPMTVLRDLYSHLDLELTEETAALIETRIAEKPTSQEGEHEYDIEDFGLTNEQVRETLKAYNERFGV
;
A
#
# COMPACT_ATOMS: atom_id res chain seq x y z
N ARG A 1 10.33 -15.23 -4.96
CA ARG A 1 8.90 -15.33 -4.58
C ARG A 1 8.56 -14.33 -3.48
N PRO A 2 8.56 -13.01 -3.75
CA PRO A 2 8.08 -12.03 -2.78
C PRO A 2 6.57 -12.20 -2.55
N ILE A 3 6.10 -11.90 -1.34
CA ILE A 3 4.67 -11.69 -1.07
C ILE A 3 4.38 -10.22 -1.36
N VAL A 4 3.39 -9.93 -2.18
CA VAL A 4 2.99 -8.56 -2.53
C VAL A 4 1.55 -8.34 -2.11
N ILE A 5 1.34 -7.44 -1.16
CA ILE A 5 0.02 -7.07 -0.66
C ILE A 5 -0.48 -5.86 -1.45
N THR A 6 -1.66 -5.98 -2.02
CA THR A 6 -2.31 -4.88 -2.73
C THR A 6 -3.83 -4.93 -2.59
N GLY A 7 -4.51 -4.00 -3.22
CA GLY A 7 -5.93 -3.70 -3.06
C GLY A 7 -6.10 -2.19 -3.02
N PHE A 8 -7.32 -1.72 -3.22
CA PHE A 8 -7.56 -0.28 -3.13
C PHE A 8 -7.22 0.25 -1.73
N PHE A 9 -7.00 1.56 -1.59
CA PHE A 9 -6.66 2.15 -0.29
C PHE A 9 -7.70 1.79 0.78
N ARG A 10 -7.28 1.70 2.05
CA ARG A 10 -8.19 1.54 3.22
C ARG A 10 -8.93 0.19 3.30
N THR A 11 -8.32 -0.86 2.76
CA THR A 11 -8.80 -2.26 2.70
C THR A 11 -8.13 -3.20 3.71
N GLY A 12 -7.33 -2.68 4.65
CA GLY A 12 -6.63 -3.48 5.68
C GLY A 12 -5.22 -3.92 5.32
N THR A 13 -4.68 -3.44 4.19
CA THR A 13 -3.31 -3.73 3.76
C THR A 13 -2.25 -3.42 4.83
N THR A 14 -2.40 -2.35 5.60
CA THR A 14 -1.46 -2.00 6.69
C THR A 14 -1.40 -3.09 7.77
N PHE A 15 -2.53 -3.70 8.12
CA PHE A 15 -2.57 -4.80 9.10
C PHE A 15 -1.85 -6.02 8.54
N LEU A 16 -2.19 -6.41 7.30
CA LEU A 16 -1.55 -7.52 6.60
C LEU A 16 -0.08 -7.27 6.28
N HIS A 17 0.40 -6.04 6.33
CA HIS A 17 1.82 -5.72 6.16
C HIS A 17 2.56 -5.80 7.50
N ASN A 18 1.93 -5.34 8.58
CA ASN A 18 2.52 -5.29 9.92
C ASN A 18 2.55 -6.64 10.65
N VAL A 19 1.56 -7.49 10.42
CA VAL A 19 1.39 -8.74 11.17
C VAL A 19 2.34 -9.84 10.67
N PRO A 20 2.43 -10.13 9.35
CA PRO A 20 3.42 -11.06 8.81
C PRO A 20 4.87 -10.63 9.01
N ALA A 21 5.12 -9.36 9.39
CA ALA A 21 6.46 -8.90 9.78
C ALA A 21 6.98 -9.55 11.07
N ALA A 22 6.12 -10.19 11.86
CA ALA A 22 6.51 -10.95 13.04
C ALA A 22 7.14 -12.31 12.71
N ASP A 23 6.95 -12.80 11.49
CA ASP A 23 7.58 -14.03 11.00
C ASP A 23 9.07 -13.78 10.69
N PRO A 24 10.02 -14.49 11.34
CA PRO A 24 11.46 -14.27 11.15
C PRO A 24 11.96 -14.57 9.73
N ASP A 25 11.21 -15.33 8.94
CA ASP A 25 11.55 -15.60 7.53
C ASP A 25 11.15 -14.44 6.60
N ASN A 26 10.27 -13.55 7.07
CA ASN A 26 9.80 -12.39 6.34
C ASN A 26 10.68 -11.15 6.58
N ARG A 27 10.88 -10.38 5.52
CA ARG A 27 11.51 -9.07 5.54
C ARG A 27 10.52 -8.03 5.05
N VAL A 28 10.27 -7.08 5.94
CA VAL A 28 9.43 -5.92 5.68
C VAL A 28 10.30 -4.70 5.85
N ALA A 29 10.31 -3.81 4.86
CA ALA A 29 11.15 -2.63 4.91
C ALA A 29 10.55 -1.61 5.87
N GLN A 30 11.42 -1.03 6.70
CA GLN A 30 11.05 0.12 7.51
C GLN A 30 11.17 1.42 6.70
N ALA A 31 10.44 2.46 7.09
CA ALA A 31 10.41 3.75 6.40
C ALA A 31 11.82 4.33 6.19
N TRP A 32 12.72 4.17 7.16
CA TRP A 32 14.11 4.60 7.04
C TRP A 32 14.91 3.83 5.99
N GLU A 33 14.65 2.52 5.82
CA GLU A 33 15.28 1.70 4.76
C GLU A 33 14.78 2.16 3.39
N LEU A 34 13.49 2.47 3.26
CA LEU A 34 12.89 2.88 1.99
C LEU A 34 13.25 4.31 1.57
N SER A 35 13.33 5.23 2.54
CA SER A 35 13.72 6.63 2.28
C SER A 35 15.20 6.77 1.94
N TYR A 36 16.03 5.86 2.46
CA TYR A 36 17.48 5.84 2.25
C TYR A 36 17.94 4.40 1.95
N PRO A 37 17.65 3.85 0.75
CA PRO A 37 17.97 2.46 0.42
C PRO A 37 19.47 2.19 0.36
N LEU A 38 20.26 3.23 0.10
CA LEU A 38 21.71 3.22 0.13
C LEU A 38 22.23 4.23 1.15
N GLY A 39 23.30 3.85 1.83
CA GLY A 39 24.01 4.72 2.74
C GLY A 39 24.84 5.80 2.05
N ARG A 40 25.51 6.63 2.87
CA ARG A 40 26.45 7.66 2.41
C ARG A 40 27.62 7.08 1.62
N LEU A 41 28.18 7.91 0.74
CA LEU A 41 29.41 7.61 0.03
C LEU A 41 30.55 7.30 1.03
N GLY A 42 31.09 6.09 0.99
CA GLY A 42 32.17 5.61 1.87
C GLY A 42 31.73 4.62 2.96
N ASP A 43 30.43 4.52 3.25
CA ASP A 43 29.89 3.47 4.13
C ASP A 43 28.44 3.10 3.74
N PRO A 44 28.23 2.52 2.55
CA PRO A 44 26.89 2.27 2.03
C PRO A 44 26.12 1.17 2.78
N LEU A 45 26.82 0.33 3.57
CA LEU A 45 26.24 -0.82 4.27
C LEU A 45 26.19 -0.63 5.81
N GLY A 46 27.03 0.23 6.40
CA GLY A 46 27.18 0.39 7.85
C GLY A 46 26.53 1.64 8.45
N ASP A 47 25.97 2.53 7.64
CA ASP A 47 25.49 3.84 8.09
C ASP A 47 24.05 3.88 8.63
N VAL A 48 23.54 2.74 9.13
CA VAL A 48 22.16 2.58 9.64
C VAL A 48 21.77 3.69 10.62
N ALA A 49 22.66 4.06 11.54
CA ALA A 49 22.41 5.11 12.52
C ALA A 49 22.17 6.48 11.86
N TRP A 50 22.93 6.80 10.81
CA TRP A 50 22.79 8.05 10.07
C TRP A 50 21.49 8.05 9.28
N ARG A 51 21.20 6.98 8.51
CA ARG A 51 19.97 6.88 7.72
C ARG A 51 18.71 6.96 8.58
N ARG A 52 18.70 6.25 9.72
CA ARG A 52 17.60 6.31 10.68
C ARG A 52 17.46 7.70 11.30
N ALA A 53 18.56 8.41 11.58
CA ALA A 53 18.51 9.79 12.06
C ALA A 53 17.96 10.77 11.02
N GLN A 54 18.37 10.63 9.75
CA GLN A 54 17.83 11.42 8.63
C GLN A 54 16.32 11.19 8.46
N ALA A 55 15.89 9.93 8.44
CA ALA A 55 14.47 9.58 8.36
C ALA A 55 13.68 10.18 9.53
N LYS A 56 14.18 10.07 10.77
CA LYS A 56 13.54 10.70 11.95
C LYS A 56 13.44 12.22 11.81
N PHE A 57 14.47 12.87 11.31
CA PHE A 57 14.44 14.32 11.08
C PHE A 57 13.39 14.70 10.03
N THR A 58 13.37 14.02 8.89
CA THR A 58 12.43 14.29 7.78
C THR A 58 10.98 14.06 8.20
N PHE A 59 10.67 12.91 8.81
CA PHE A 59 9.31 12.60 9.26
C PHE A 59 8.88 13.47 10.45
N GLY A 60 9.80 13.77 11.38
CA GLY A 60 9.54 14.65 12.51
C GLY A 60 9.24 16.10 12.07
N PHE A 61 9.98 16.60 11.06
CA PHE A 61 9.70 17.91 10.47
C PHE A 61 8.32 17.94 9.80
N ASN A 62 7.97 16.90 9.02
CA ASN A 62 6.67 16.81 8.37
C ASN A 62 5.51 16.82 9.38
N GLN A 63 5.66 16.06 10.49
CA GLN A 63 4.69 16.01 11.58
C GLN A 63 4.58 17.35 12.31
N ALA A 64 5.69 18.02 12.58
CA ALA A 64 5.70 19.32 13.27
C ALA A 64 5.13 20.45 12.39
N ALA A 65 5.43 20.43 11.09
CA ALA A 65 4.89 21.39 10.13
C ALA A 65 3.38 21.19 9.91
N ILE A 66 2.87 19.97 10.10
CA ILE A 66 1.48 19.61 9.78
C ILE A 66 0.92 18.65 10.85
N PRO A 67 0.53 19.16 12.03
CA PRO A 67 0.10 18.34 13.16
C PRO A 67 -1.06 17.38 12.85
N ASP A 68 -2.01 17.82 12.03
CA ASP A 68 -3.20 17.03 11.65
C ASP A 68 -2.88 15.82 10.74
N GLN A 69 -1.66 15.71 10.20
CA GLN A 69 -1.24 14.49 9.46
C GLN A 69 -1.09 13.27 10.34
N GLY A 70 -0.67 13.46 11.60
CA GLY A 70 -0.49 12.35 12.55
C GLY A 70 -1.80 11.59 12.81
N VAL A 71 -2.95 12.25 12.60
CA VAL A 71 -4.29 11.66 12.74
C VAL A 71 -4.64 10.77 11.54
N ALA A 72 -4.09 11.03 10.36
CA ALA A 72 -4.45 10.33 9.12
C ALA A 72 -3.49 9.19 8.75
N HIS A 73 -2.17 9.41 8.87
CA HIS A 73 -1.14 8.40 8.58
C HIS A 73 0.17 8.78 9.29
N LEU A 74 0.37 8.32 10.52
CA LEU A 74 1.61 8.54 11.27
C LEU A 74 2.73 7.65 10.72
N VAL A 75 3.60 8.23 9.90
CA VAL A 75 4.83 7.58 9.46
C VAL A 75 5.95 7.89 10.45
N THR A 76 6.44 6.88 11.16
CA THR A 76 7.70 6.99 11.90
C THR A 76 8.82 6.32 11.12
N ALA A 77 10.07 6.69 11.41
CA ALA A 77 11.23 6.08 10.76
C ALA A 77 11.24 4.55 10.85
N ASP A 78 10.68 3.98 11.91
CA ASP A 78 10.67 2.54 12.18
C ASP A 78 9.39 1.82 11.72
N SER A 79 8.43 2.56 11.16
CA SER A 79 7.17 2.01 10.65
C SER A 79 7.44 1.17 9.41
N TYR A 80 6.69 0.08 9.23
CA TYR A 80 6.71 -0.67 7.97
C TYR A 80 5.91 0.11 6.92
N GLU A 81 6.55 0.36 5.78
CA GLU A 81 6.04 1.33 4.80
C GLU A 81 5.92 0.77 3.38
N GLU A 82 5.17 1.51 2.58
CA GLU A 82 4.75 1.15 1.23
C GLU A 82 5.88 1.14 0.19
N ASP A 83 5.78 0.28 -0.83
CA ASP A 83 6.73 0.21 -1.95
C ASP A 83 6.78 1.51 -2.76
N PHE A 84 5.77 2.39 -2.63
CA PHE A 84 5.77 3.67 -3.36
C PHE A 84 7.05 4.45 -3.06
N PHE A 85 7.58 4.45 -1.82
CA PHE A 85 8.83 5.15 -1.49
C PHE A 85 9.99 4.84 -2.44
N LEU A 86 10.08 3.60 -2.92
CA LEU A 86 11.12 3.17 -3.86
C LEU A 86 10.73 3.44 -5.32
N LEU A 87 9.44 3.33 -5.66
CA LEU A 87 8.93 3.66 -7.00
C LEU A 87 9.07 5.16 -7.29
N GLU A 88 8.91 6.02 -6.28
CA GLU A 88 9.06 7.47 -6.44
C GLU A 88 10.49 7.89 -6.81
N ASN A 89 11.49 7.06 -6.51
CA ASN A 89 12.88 7.31 -6.91
C ASN A 89 13.08 7.22 -8.44
N ASP A 90 12.12 6.64 -9.18
CA ASP A 90 12.09 6.59 -10.64
C ASP A 90 10.99 7.49 -11.24
N MET A 91 10.66 8.58 -10.55
CA MET A 91 9.62 9.52 -10.98
C MET A 91 8.21 8.92 -11.12
N ALA A 92 7.94 7.71 -10.62
CA ALA A 92 6.59 7.18 -10.48
C ALA A 92 5.91 7.75 -9.21
N VAL A 93 5.79 9.09 -9.13
CA VAL A 93 5.57 9.81 -7.86
C VAL A 93 4.09 9.99 -7.51
N LEU A 94 3.54 9.04 -6.75
CA LEU A 94 2.15 9.07 -6.29
C LEU A 94 1.88 10.22 -5.31
N THR A 95 2.74 10.38 -4.30
CA THR A 95 2.51 11.36 -3.23
C THR A 95 2.50 12.78 -3.76
N PHE A 96 3.32 13.07 -4.77
CA PHE A 96 3.40 14.38 -5.41
C PHE A 96 2.08 14.76 -6.07
N TRP A 97 1.53 13.92 -6.95
CA TRP A 97 0.33 14.34 -7.68
C TRP A 97 -0.93 14.36 -6.81
N ILE A 98 -0.99 13.51 -5.77
CA ILE A 98 -2.05 13.60 -4.77
C ILE A 98 -1.95 14.92 -4.00
N ALA A 99 -0.75 15.28 -3.53
CA ALA A 99 -0.53 16.50 -2.75
C ALA A 99 -0.69 17.80 -3.56
N PHE A 100 -0.46 17.77 -4.88
CA PHE A 100 -0.70 18.93 -5.75
C PHE A 100 -2.03 18.86 -6.51
N ALA A 101 -2.81 17.80 -6.34
CA ALA A 101 -4.00 17.49 -7.15
C ALA A 101 -3.72 17.68 -8.66
N THR A 102 -2.58 17.18 -9.15
CA THR A 102 -2.17 17.28 -10.55
C THR A 102 -2.72 16.10 -11.34
N TYR A 103 -4.04 16.11 -11.56
CA TYR A 103 -4.76 15.03 -12.23
C TYR A 103 -4.25 14.72 -13.64
N SER A 104 -3.75 15.71 -14.38
CA SER A 104 -3.13 15.49 -15.69
C SER A 104 -1.89 14.61 -15.63
N TYR A 105 -1.07 14.74 -14.58
CA TYR A 105 0.09 13.89 -14.36
C TYR A 105 -0.34 12.46 -14.07
N ALA A 106 -1.30 12.27 -13.15
CA ALA A 106 -1.85 10.95 -12.86
C ALA A 106 -2.45 10.26 -14.10
N ARG A 107 -3.14 11.02 -14.97
CA ARG A 107 -3.65 10.50 -16.24
C ARG A 107 -2.53 10.10 -17.19
N ALA A 108 -1.49 10.92 -17.33
CA ALA A 108 -0.35 10.60 -18.17
C ALA A 108 0.38 9.33 -17.69
N MET A 109 0.51 9.15 -16.37
CA MET A 109 1.14 7.95 -15.78
C MET A 109 0.42 6.64 -16.16
N LEU A 110 -0.89 6.68 -16.46
CA LEU A 110 -1.61 5.49 -16.90
C LEU A 110 -1.07 4.93 -18.22
N ASP A 111 -0.41 5.75 -19.04
CA ASP A 111 0.12 5.36 -20.34
C ASP A 111 1.64 5.11 -20.30
N TRP A 112 2.28 5.21 -19.12
CA TRP A 112 3.72 4.98 -18.97
C TRP A 112 4.04 3.49 -18.97
N ASP A 113 5.25 3.16 -19.45
CA ASP A 113 5.80 1.83 -19.25
C ASP A 113 6.29 1.70 -17.80
N MET A 114 5.51 0.97 -17.01
CA MET A 114 5.79 0.78 -15.59
C MET A 114 6.81 -0.32 -15.31
N ILE A 115 7.30 -1.04 -16.33
CA ILE A 115 8.32 -2.09 -16.15
C ILE A 115 9.63 -1.48 -15.62
N GLU A 116 10.10 -0.37 -16.20
CA GLU A 116 11.33 0.31 -15.78
C GLU A 116 11.30 0.71 -14.28
N PRO A 117 10.26 1.40 -13.77
CA PRO A 117 10.12 1.67 -12.34
C PRO A 117 10.15 0.43 -11.46
N TYR A 118 9.52 -0.68 -11.89
CA TYR A 118 9.57 -1.94 -11.14
C TYR A 118 10.93 -2.63 -11.20
N GLU A 119 11.67 -2.53 -12.30
CA GLU A 119 13.05 -3.03 -12.39
C GLU A 119 13.97 -2.25 -11.44
N PHE A 120 13.81 -0.93 -11.37
CA PHE A 120 14.55 -0.10 -10.42
C PHE A 120 14.14 -0.38 -8.98
N HIS A 121 12.83 -0.58 -8.71
CA HIS A 121 12.33 -1.07 -7.43
C HIS A 121 13.01 -2.41 -7.03
N LYS A 122 13.12 -3.36 -7.95
CA LYS A 122 13.81 -4.65 -7.72
C LYS A 122 15.30 -4.47 -7.42
N LEU A 123 15.96 -3.54 -8.09
CA LEU A 123 17.36 -3.22 -7.81
C LEU A 123 17.53 -2.67 -6.39
N GLN A 124 16.68 -1.74 -5.97
CA GLN A 124 16.70 -1.16 -4.63
C GLN A 124 16.42 -2.23 -3.55
N LEU A 125 15.46 -3.13 -3.76
CA LEU A 125 15.22 -4.26 -2.86
C LEU A 125 16.41 -5.23 -2.78
N LYS A 126 17.13 -5.47 -3.89
CA LYS A 126 18.37 -6.26 -3.87
C LYS A 126 19.46 -5.59 -3.03
N MET A 127 19.61 -4.26 -3.14
CA MET A 127 20.56 -3.49 -2.32
C MET A 127 20.22 -3.59 -0.84
N LEU A 128 18.94 -3.45 -0.48
CA LEU A 128 18.49 -3.65 0.89
C LEU A 128 18.73 -5.09 1.35
N ASN A 129 18.44 -6.09 0.52
CA ASN A 129 18.64 -7.50 0.88
C ASN A 129 20.12 -7.86 1.09
N ALA A 130 21.03 -7.17 0.40
CA ALA A 130 22.48 -7.32 0.62
C ALA A 130 22.94 -6.77 1.98
N GLN A 131 22.22 -5.79 2.54
CA GLN A 131 22.52 -5.21 3.86
C GLN A 131 21.98 -6.07 5.01
N ARG A 132 20.77 -6.58 4.86
CA ARG A 132 20.12 -7.52 5.78
C ARG A 132 19.31 -8.49 4.95
N SER A 133 19.71 -9.75 4.91
CA SER A 133 18.99 -10.77 4.14
C SER A 133 17.83 -11.34 4.95
N ALA A 134 16.82 -11.84 4.24
CA ALA A 134 15.83 -12.77 4.78
C ALA A 134 15.41 -13.76 3.68
N LYS A 135 14.58 -14.74 4.04
CA LYS A 135 14.09 -15.73 3.08
C LYS A 135 13.09 -15.12 2.09
N ARG A 136 12.25 -14.18 2.54
CA ARG A 136 11.14 -13.64 1.75
C ARG A 136 10.91 -12.16 2.00
N TRP A 137 10.64 -11.40 0.94
CA TRP A 137 10.14 -10.04 1.07
C TRP A 137 8.61 -10.04 1.22
N VAL A 138 8.09 -9.20 2.12
CA VAL A 138 6.68 -8.83 2.17
C VAL A 138 6.56 -7.36 1.78
N LEU A 139 6.05 -7.16 0.59
CA LEU A 139 5.89 -5.91 -0.10
C LEU A 139 4.44 -5.45 0.00
N LYS A 140 4.21 -4.14 -0.07
CA LYS A 140 2.84 -3.61 -0.01
C LYS A 140 2.74 -2.29 -0.72
N CYS A 141 1.80 -2.18 -1.65
CA CYS A 141 1.36 -0.89 -2.15
C CYS A 141 -0.04 -1.01 -2.77
N PRO A 142 -1.00 -0.14 -2.38
CA PRO A 142 -2.27 -0.05 -3.09
C PRO A 142 -2.09 0.25 -4.58
N TRP A 143 -1.01 0.95 -4.93
CA TRP A 143 -0.76 1.37 -6.31
C TRP A 143 -0.48 0.21 -7.28
N HIS A 144 -0.11 -0.98 -6.77
CA HIS A 144 0.09 -2.14 -7.63
C HIS A 144 -1.18 -2.55 -8.40
N ILE A 145 -2.38 -2.16 -7.97
CA ILE A 145 -3.61 -2.48 -8.72
C ILE A 145 -3.63 -1.83 -10.11
N TRP A 146 -3.05 -0.64 -10.28
CA TRP A 146 -3.01 0.02 -11.59
C TRP A 146 -1.97 -0.58 -12.54
N ASN A 147 -0.96 -1.28 -12.00
CA ASN A 147 0.26 -1.67 -12.69
C ASN A 147 0.64 -3.14 -12.39
N MET A 148 -0.37 -3.99 -12.22
CA MET A 148 -0.20 -5.40 -11.81
C MET A 148 0.53 -6.22 -12.88
N ASP A 149 0.29 -5.91 -14.15
CA ASP A 149 0.99 -6.46 -15.31
C ASP A 149 2.50 -6.20 -15.24
N ALA A 150 2.91 -4.94 -15.04
CA ALA A 150 4.31 -4.57 -14.93
C ALA A 150 4.98 -5.18 -13.67
N LEU A 151 4.26 -5.21 -12.54
CA LEU A 151 4.71 -5.92 -11.33
C LEU A 151 5.00 -7.38 -11.66
N MET A 152 4.06 -8.10 -12.29
CA MET A 152 4.22 -9.52 -12.60
C MET A 152 5.25 -9.79 -13.71
N ALA A 153 5.48 -8.85 -14.62
CA ALA A 153 6.57 -8.95 -15.58
C ALA A 153 7.94 -8.96 -14.88
N VAL A 154 8.13 -8.12 -13.86
CA VAL A 154 9.38 -8.01 -13.11
C VAL A 154 9.51 -9.06 -11.99
N TYR A 155 8.39 -9.46 -11.40
CA TYR A 155 8.27 -10.47 -10.34
C TYR A 155 7.31 -11.61 -10.76
N PRO A 156 7.68 -12.43 -11.76
CA PRO A 156 6.80 -13.48 -12.28
C PRO A 156 6.43 -14.53 -11.23
N ASP A 157 7.25 -14.67 -10.19
CA ASP A 157 7.07 -15.61 -9.09
C ASP A 157 6.48 -14.97 -7.82
N ALA A 158 5.98 -13.74 -7.91
CA ALA A 158 5.32 -13.05 -6.80
C ALA A 158 4.06 -13.80 -6.36
N GLN A 159 3.77 -13.70 -5.06
CA GLN A 159 2.54 -14.18 -4.47
C GLN A 159 1.70 -12.96 -4.07
N ILE A 160 0.56 -12.77 -4.71
CA ILE A 160 -0.30 -11.59 -4.56
C ILE A 160 -1.33 -11.85 -3.48
N ILE A 161 -1.38 -10.96 -2.49
CA ILE A 161 -2.47 -10.87 -1.53
C ILE A 161 -3.33 -9.68 -1.94
N HIS A 162 -4.51 -9.93 -2.53
CA HIS A 162 -5.44 -8.87 -2.95
C HIS A 162 -6.48 -8.66 -1.85
N THR A 163 -6.53 -7.45 -1.31
CA THR A 163 -7.44 -7.07 -0.24
C THR A 163 -8.70 -6.39 -0.76
N HIS A 164 -9.85 -6.72 -0.16
CA HIS A 164 -11.17 -6.28 -0.61
C HIS A 164 -11.96 -5.65 0.54
N ARG A 165 -12.65 -4.56 0.22
CA ARG A 165 -13.64 -3.87 1.06
C ARG A 165 -14.69 -3.26 0.13
N ASP A 166 -15.87 -2.95 0.67
CA ASP A 166 -16.83 -2.05 0.04
C ASP A 166 -16.09 -0.80 -0.48
N ILE A 167 -15.97 -0.71 -1.80
CA ILE A 167 -15.15 0.32 -2.44
C ILE A 167 -15.79 1.70 -2.28
N ALA A 168 -17.11 1.82 -2.09
CA ALA A 168 -17.72 3.12 -1.85
C ALA A 168 -17.21 3.74 -0.54
N LYS A 169 -17.13 2.94 0.53
CA LYS A 169 -16.55 3.36 1.81
C LYS A 169 -15.06 3.66 1.69
N ALA A 170 -14.34 2.84 0.94
CA ALA A 170 -12.91 3.04 0.72
C ALA A 170 -12.63 4.32 -0.09
N LEU A 171 -13.44 4.62 -1.10
CA LEU A 171 -13.35 5.78 -1.96
C LEU A 171 -13.60 7.08 -1.19
N ALA A 172 -14.67 7.15 -0.38
CA ALA A 172 -14.93 8.32 0.45
C ALA A 172 -13.76 8.62 1.41
N SER A 173 -13.20 7.56 2.03
CA SER A 173 -12.01 7.66 2.88
C SER A 173 -10.81 8.21 2.12
N HIS A 174 -10.59 7.69 0.91
CA HIS A 174 -9.47 8.10 0.09
C HIS A 174 -9.61 9.51 -0.47
N CYS A 175 -10.82 9.94 -0.83
CA CYS A 175 -11.11 11.32 -1.22
C CYS A 175 -10.83 12.28 -0.06
N SER A 176 -11.27 11.94 1.16
CA SER A 176 -11.00 12.73 2.37
C SER A 176 -9.51 12.87 2.66
N LEU A 177 -8.75 11.76 2.54
CA LEU A 177 -7.30 11.78 2.70
C LEU A 177 -6.62 12.63 1.62
N SER A 178 -7.00 12.44 0.36
CA SER A 178 -6.44 13.18 -0.78
C SER A 178 -6.73 14.67 -0.68
N ALA A 179 -7.93 15.06 -0.27
CA ALA A 179 -8.29 16.47 -0.06
C ALA A 179 -7.44 17.10 1.06
N ARG A 180 -7.21 16.38 2.16
CA ARG A 180 -6.32 16.80 3.25
C ARG A 180 -4.86 16.88 2.83
N MET A 181 -4.40 16.03 1.91
CA MET A 181 -3.06 16.15 1.34
C MET A 181 -2.95 17.36 0.43
N ALA A 182 -3.94 17.57 -0.44
CA ALA A 182 -3.95 18.68 -1.38
C ALA A 182 -4.07 20.06 -0.72
N SER A 183 -4.83 20.17 0.37
CA SER A 183 -5.00 21.44 1.10
C SER A 183 -3.71 22.00 1.69
N LYS A 184 -2.67 21.17 1.83
CA LYS A 184 -1.34 21.60 2.30
C LYS A 184 -0.61 22.48 1.30
N LEU A 185 -0.81 22.22 0.00
CA LEU A 185 -0.06 22.85 -1.09
C LEU A 185 -0.96 23.71 -1.98
N ARG A 186 -2.28 23.58 -1.85
CA ARG A 186 -3.27 24.36 -2.59
C ARG A 186 -4.11 25.22 -1.67
N ARG A 187 -4.22 26.50 -2.04
CA ARG A 187 -5.12 27.46 -1.39
C ARG A 187 -6.59 27.11 -1.59
N SER A 188 -6.94 26.49 -2.71
CA SER A 188 -8.30 26.04 -3.01
C SER A 188 -8.27 24.72 -3.79
N LEU A 189 -9.27 23.88 -3.51
CA LEU A 189 -9.46 22.57 -4.10
C LEU A 189 -10.94 22.41 -4.45
N ASP A 190 -11.23 22.00 -5.67
CA ASP A 190 -12.57 21.57 -6.04
C ASP A 190 -12.76 20.11 -5.60
N VAL A 191 -13.47 19.92 -4.49
CA VAL A 191 -13.72 18.59 -3.91
C VAL A 191 -14.62 17.72 -4.78
N LYS A 192 -15.43 18.31 -5.66
CA LYS A 192 -16.29 17.58 -6.59
C LYS A 192 -15.49 17.08 -7.79
N GLU A 193 -14.60 17.91 -8.32
CA GLU A 193 -13.61 17.48 -9.32
C GLU A 193 -12.75 16.34 -8.77
N LEU A 194 -12.29 16.46 -7.51
CA LEU A 194 -11.53 15.41 -6.83
C LEU A 194 -12.30 14.10 -6.73
N GLY A 195 -13.58 14.16 -6.32
CA GLY A 195 -14.44 12.97 -6.24
C GLY A 195 -14.62 12.31 -7.60
N ALA A 196 -15.01 13.07 -8.61
CA ALA A 196 -15.18 12.56 -9.98
C ALA A 196 -13.88 11.96 -10.54
N PHE A 197 -12.75 12.61 -10.31
CA PHE A 197 -11.44 12.09 -10.69
C PHE A 197 -11.16 10.74 -10.03
N TRP A 198 -11.29 10.65 -8.70
CA TRP A 198 -10.97 9.43 -7.99
C TRP A 198 -11.91 8.27 -8.31
N LEU A 199 -13.19 8.53 -8.56
CA LEU A 199 -14.12 7.48 -8.99
C LEU A 199 -13.65 6.85 -10.31
N ASP A 200 -13.36 7.68 -11.31
CA ASP A 200 -12.92 7.19 -12.61
C ASP A 200 -11.51 6.56 -12.56
N TYR A 201 -10.58 7.18 -11.82
CA TYR A 201 -9.23 6.65 -11.64
C TYR A 201 -9.23 5.30 -10.90
N THR A 202 -10.10 5.14 -9.90
CA THR A 202 -10.32 3.86 -9.18
C THR A 202 -10.90 2.81 -10.10
N ARG A 203 -11.93 3.15 -10.90
CA ARG A 203 -12.52 2.26 -11.90
C ARG A 203 -11.45 1.71 -12.84
N ILE A 204 -10.62 2.58 -13.41
CA ILE A 204 -9.52 2.19 -14.31
C ILE A 204 -8.54 1.24 -13.61
N GLY A 205 -8.12 1.55 -12.38
CA GLY A 205 -7.18 0.71 -11.63
C GLY A 205 -7.73 -0.68 -11.33
N LEU A 206 -9.00 -0.76 -10.91
CA LEU A 206 -9.63 -2.06 -10.66
C LEU A 206 -9.82 -2.85 -11.95
N GLU A 207 -10.25 -2.23 -13.04
CA GLU A 207 -10.37 -2.89 -14.36
C GLU A 207 -9.02 -3.43 -14.85
N ARG A 208 -7.94 -2.64 -14.78
CA ARG A 208 -6.57 -3.07 -15.14
C ARG A 208 -6.09 -4.22 -14.28
N CYS A 209 -6.32 -4.15 -12.96
CA CYS A 209 -5.99 -5.23 -12.04
C CYS A 209 -6.73 -6.51 -12.45
N MET A 210 -8.04 -6.41 -12.71
CA MET A 210 -8.86 -7.55 -13.10
C MET A 210 -8.44 -8.17 -14.44
N GLU A 211 -8.03 -7.35 -15.40
CA GLU A 211 -7.48 -7.83 -16.67
C GLU A 211 -6.16 -8.56 -16.45
N SER A 212 -5.24 -7.96 -15.70
CA SER A 212 -3.93 -8.53 -15.39
C SER A 212 -4.06 -9.89 -14.68
N ARG A 213 -5.02 -10.01 -13.75
CA ARG A 213 -5.31 -11.25 -13.02
C ARG A 213 -5.66 -12.43 -13.93
N LYS A 214 -6.18 -12.21 -15.14
CA LYS A 214 -6.49 -13.32 -16.08
C LYS A 214 -5.23 -14.07 -16.52
N ASN A 215 -4.07 -13.43 -16.47
CA ASN A 215 -2.79 -14.00 -16.87
C ASN A 215 -1.94 -14.50 -15.69
N ILE A 216 -2.45 -14.38 -14.46
CA ILE A 216 -1.76 -14.81 -13.24
C ILE A 216 -2.38 -16.13 -12.78
N PRO A 217 -1.59 -17.18 -12.52
CA PRO A 217 -2.08 -18.43 -11.94
C PRO A 217 -2.85 -18.18 -10.65
N GLU A 218 -4.00 -18.84 -10.47
CA GLU A 218 -4.83 -18.70 -9.25
C GLU A 218 -4.06 -19.07 -7.99
N SER A 219 -3.09 -19.98 -8.07
CA SER A 219 -2.19 -20.35 -6.95
C SER A 219 -1.23 -19.24 -6.54
N GLN A 220 -1.15 -18.13 -7.28
CA GLN A 220 -0.35 -16.96 -6.94
C GLN A 220 -1.21 -15.81 -6.40
N ILE A 221 -2.54 -15.96 -6.31
CA ILE A 221 -3.42 -14.89 -5.82
C ILE A 221 -4.29 -15.39 -4.68
N TYR A 222 -4.16 -14.75 -3.52
CA TYR A 222 -5.03 -14.96 -2.37
C TYR A 222 -5.88 -13.70 -2.11
N ASP A 223 -7.20 -13.86 -2.13
CA ASP A 223 -8.16 -12.78 -1.91
C ASP A 223 -8.53 -12.68 -0.42
N VAL A 224 -8.39 -11.50 0.18
CA VAL A 224 -8.70 -11.24 1.59
C VAL A 224 -9.78 -10.19 1.71
N ARG A 225 -10.94 -10.54 2.26
CA ARG A 225 -11.97 -9.55 2.62
C ARG A 225 -11.64 -8.93 3.98
N LEU A 226 -11.66 -7.60 4.07
CA LEU A 226 -11.39 -6.88 5.30
C LEU A 226 -12.29 -7.35 6.46
N ARG A 227 -13.57 -7.63 6.18
CA ARG A 227 -14.52 -8.08 7.21
C ARG A 227 -14.10 -9.42 7.83
N ASP A 228 -13.59 -10.34 7.01
CA ASP A 228 -13.19 -11.68 7.43
C ASP A 228 -11.87 -11.60 8.22
N LEU A 229 -10.93 -10.76 7.74
CA LEU A 229 -9.67 -10.45 8.43
C LEU A 229 -9.90 -9.82 9.81
N MET A 230 -10.83 -8.88 9.93
CA MET A 230 -11.15 -8.22 11.20
C MET A 230 -11.86 -9.16 12.18
N ALA A 231 -12.72 -10.05 11.67
CA ALA A 231 -13.48 -10.99 12.49
C ALA A 231 -12.61 -12.14 13.01
N SER A 232 -11.66 -12.64 12.21
CA SER A 232 -10.87 -13.83 12.54
C SER A 232 -9.48 -13.79 11.89
N PRO A 233 -8.58 -12.90 12.34
CA PRO A 233 -7.31 -12.64 11.67
C PRO A 233 -6.41 -13.88 11.61
N MET A 234 -6.32 -14.66 12.69
CA MET A 234 -5.50 -15.87 12.70
C MET A 234 -6.02 -16.97 11.77
N THR A 235 -7.34 -17.10 11.61
CA THR A 235 -7.93 -18.03 10.64
C THR A 235 -7.52 -17.64 9.23
N VAL A 236 -7.68 -16.36 8.87
CA VAL A 236 -7.29 -15.84 7.55
C VAL A 236 -5.80 -16.02 7.30
N LEU A 237 -4.95 -15.79 8.31
CA LEU A 237 -3.50 -15.95 8.17
C LEU A 237 -3.08 -17.42 8.04
N ARG A 238 -3.73 -18.36 8.73
CA ARG A 238 -3.47 -19.80 8.57
C ARG A 238 -3.82 -20.26 7.16
N ASP A 239 -4.99 -19.87 6.65
CA ASP A 239 -5.42 -20.19 5.30
C ASP A 239 -4.51 -19.55 4.24
N LEU A 240 -4.09 -18.29 4.47
CA LEU A 240 -3.11 -17.60 3.63
C LEU A 240 -1.78 -18.35 3.57
N TYR A 241 -1.19 -18.71 4.72
CA TYR A 241 0.07 -19.43 4.76
C TYR A 241 -0.03 -20.78 4.03
N SER A 242 -1.12 -21.52 4.25
CA SER A 242 -1.38 -22.78 3.55
C SER A 242 -1.51 -22.60 2.03
N HIS A 243 -2.25 -21.58 1.57
CA HIS A 243 -2.41 -21.30 0.14
C HIS A 243 -1.07 -20.94 -0.53
N LEU A 244 -0.22 -20.21 0.19
CA LEU A 244 1.09 -19.78 -0.30
C LEU A 244 2.16 -20.88 -0.19
N ASP A 245 1.80 -22.08 0.27
CA ASP A 245 2.71 -23.20 0.54
C ASP A 245 3.84 -22.80 1.51
N LEU A 246 3.45 -22.10 2.57
CA LEU A 246 4.34 -21.61 3.63
C LEU A 246 4.07 -22.34 4.93
N GLU A 247 5.14 -22.80 5.57
CA GLU A 247 5.05 -23.37 6.90
C GLU A 247 4.74 -22.29 7.93
N LEU A 248 3.65 -22.48 8.69
CA LEU A 248 3.33 -21.69 9.87
C LEU A 248 3.56 -22.57 11.10
N THR A 249 4.77 -22.51 11.65
CA THR A 249 5.10 -23.21 12.90
C THR A 249 4.30 -22.63 14.07
N GLU A 250 4.13 -23.41 15.14
CA GLU A 250 3.46 -22.91 16.35
C GLU A 250 4.22 -21.72 16.98
N GLU A 251 5.55 -21.69 16.84
CA GLU A 251 6.40 -20.58 17.29
C GLU A 251 6.10 -19.31 16.50
N THR A 252 6.06 -19.39 15.16
CA THR A 252 5.72 -18.25 14.31
C THR A 252 4.26 -17.81 14.50
N ALA A 253 3.33 -18.75 14.69
CA ALA A 253 1.94 -18.44 15.00
C ALA A 253 1.82 -17.63 16.30
N ALA A 254 2.56 -17.99 17.35
CA ALA A 254 2.57 -17.26 18.62
C ALA A 254 3.14 -15.83 18.48
N LEU A 255 4.18 -15.63 17.65
CA LEU A 255 4.72 -14.30 17.35
C LEU A 255 3.69 -13.43 16.62
N ILE A 256 2.99 -14.01 15.65
CA ILE A 256 1.91 -13.35 14.89
C ILE A 256 0.75 -13.00 15.83
N GLU A 257 0.32 -13.91 16.70
CA GLU A 257 -0.75 -13.66 17.69
C GLU A 257 -0.39 -12.53 18.65
N THR A 258 0.86 -12.52 19.14
CA THR A 258 1.38 -11.43 19.97
C THR A 258 1.30 -10.10 19.21
N ARG A 259 1.75 -10.09 17.95
CA ARG A 259 1.71 -8.90 17.10
C ARG A 259 0.28 -8.41 16.84
N ILE A 260 -0.69 -9.32 16.68
CA ILE A 260 -2.11 -8.95 16.54
C ILE A 260 -2.63 -8.31 17.82
N ALA A 261 -2.27 -8.87 18.99
CA ALA A 261 -2.71 -8.37 20.29
C ALA A 261 -2.21 -6.94 20.60
N GLU A 262 -1.07 -6.54 20.04
CA GLU A 262 -0.54 -5.16 20.12
C GLU A 262 -1.40 -4.12 19.37
N LYS A 263 -2.36 -4.56 18.54
CA LYS A 263 -3.23 -3.71 17.71
C LYS A 263 -2.42 -2.70 16.87
N PRO A 264 -1.52 -3.17 16.00
CA PRO A 264 -0.54 -2.33 15.30
C PRO A 264 -1.13 -1.27 14.37
N THR A 265 -2.42 -1.36 14.08
CA THR A 265 -3.13 -0.50 13.13
C THR A 265 -4.39 0.11 13.71
N SER A 266 -4.57 0.13 15.03
CA SER A 266 -5.70 0.85 15.63
C SER A 266 -5.56 2.33 15.32
N GLN A 267 -6.45 2.85 14.47
CA GLN A 267 -6.61 4.28 14.27
C GLN A 267 -7.66 4.78 15.27
N GLU A 268 -7.29 5.77 16.09
CA GLU A 268 -8.24 6.45 16.97
C GLU A 268 -9.10 7.40 16.12
N GLY A 269 -10.43 7.25 16.23
CA GLY A 269 -11.41 8.13 15.58
C GLY A 269 -12.17 7.48 14.42
N GLU A 270 -13.49 7.40 14.57
CA GLU A 270 -14.39 7.26 13.41
C GLU A 270 -14.44 8.60 12.70
N HIS A 271 -13.79 8.69 11.54
CA HIS A 271 -14.00 9.83 10.66
C HIS A 271 -15.32 9.64 9.93
N GLU A 272 -16.31 10.49 10.25
CA GLU A 272 -17.50 10.69 9.43
C GLU A 272 -17.09 11.43 8.15
N TYR A 273 -17.08 10.73 7.03
CA TYR A 273 -17.06 11.31 5.68
C TYR A 273 -18.04 10.52 4.83
N ASP A 274 -18.82 11.24 4.04
CA ASP A 274 -19.76 10.65 3.09
C ASP A 274 -19.25 10.89 1.67
N ILE A 275 -19.62 10.01 0.73
CA ILE A 275 -19.18 10.19 -0.66
C ILE A 275 -19.83 11.43 -1.30
N GLU A 276 -21.00 11.80 -0.78
CA GLU A 276 -21.77 12.98 -1.10
C GLU A 276 -20.99 14.29 -0.86
N ASP A 277 -20.06 14.32 0.11
CA ASP A 277 -19.17 15.47 0.35
C ASP A 277 -18.27 15.77 -0.85
N PHE A 278 -18.02 14.75 -1.69
CA PHE A 278 -17.18 14.82 -2.88
C PHE A 278 -18.00 14.85 -4.18
N GLY A 279 -19.29 15.18 -4.10
CA GLY A 279 -20.15 15.39 -5.26
C GLY A 279 -20.58 14.12 -6.00
N LEU A 280 -20.48 12.95 -5.35
CA LEU A 280 -20.92 11.67 -5.90
C LEU A 280 -22.11 11.14 -5.09
N THR A 281 -22.84 10.15 -5.62
CA THR A 281 -23.82 9.39 -4.86
C THR A 281 -23.38 7.94 -4.65
N ASN A 282 -23.84 7.33 -3.57
CA ASN A 282 -23.64 5.89 -3.34
C ASN A 282 -24.10 5.02 -4.53
N GLU A 283 -25.20 5.39 -5.19
CA GLU A 283 -25.71 4.69 -6.38
C GLU A 283 -24.74 4.80 -7.56
N GLN A 284 -24.23 6.01 -7.86
CA GLN A 284 -23.26 6.22 -8.92
C GLN A 284 -21.99 5.39 -8.71
N VAL A 285 -21.46 5.36 -7.48
CA VAL A 285 -20.25 4.58 -7.18
C VAL A 285 -20.51 3.08 -7.29
N ARG A 286 -21.63 2.60 -6.77
CA ARG A 286 -22.00 1.18 -6.83
C ARG A 286 -22.18 0.71 -8.26
N GLU A 287 -22.84 1.48 -9.11
CA GLU A 287 -23.04 1.10 -10.51
C GLU A 287 -21.70 1.13 -11.28
N THR A 288 -20.89 2.17 -11.07
CA THR A 288 -19.57 2.31 -11.70
C THR A 288 -18.64 1.14 -11.37
N LEU A 289 -18.73 0.61 -10.14
CA LEU A 289 -17.83 -0.43 -9.62
C LEU A 289 -18.52 -1.79 -9.44
N LYS A 290 -19.70 -1.96 -10.04
CA LYS A 290 -20.59 -3.12 -9.85
C LYS A 290 -19.89 -4.45 -10.10
N ALA A 291 -19.19 -4.57 -11.23
CA ALA A 291 -18.51 -5.82 -11.61
C ALA A 291 -17.46 -6.27 -10.57
N TYR A 292 -16.76 -5.32 -9.95
CA TYR A 292 -15.78 -5.62 -8.90
C TYR A 292 -16.48 -6.07 -7.60
N ASN A 293 -17.50 -5.32 -7.17
CA ASN A 293 -18.26 -5.62 -5.96
C ASN A 293 -18.97 -6.98 -6.05
N GLU A 294 -19.62 -7.29 -7.19
CA GLU A 294 -20.28 -8.58 -7.42
C GLU A 294 -19.27 -9.74 -7.41
N ARG A 295 -18.11 -9.57 -8.04
CA ARG A 295 -17.08 -10.61 -8.08
C ARG A 295 -16.56 -10.97 -6.68
N PHE A 296 -16.29 -9.97 -5.85
CA PHE A 296 -15.67 -10.20 -4.53
C PHE A 296 -16.67 -10.22 -3.39
N GLY A 297 -17.95 -9.96 -3.63
CA GLY A 297 -19.01 -9.96 -2.61
C GLY A 297 -18.79 -8.89 -1.54
N VAL A 298 -18.40 -7.69 -1.97
CA VAL A 298 -18.09 -6.52 -1.13
C VAL A 298 -18.99 -5.33 -1.41
#